data_AF-A0ABD2V048-F1
#
_entry.id   AF-A0ABD2V048-F1
#
_cell.length_a   1.000
_cell.length_b   1.000
_cell.length_c   1.000
_cell.angle_alpha   90.00
_cell.angle_beta   90.00
_cell.angle_gamma   90.00
#
_symmetry.space_group_name_H-M   'P 1'
#
loop_
_entity.id
_entity.type
_entity.pdbx_description
1 polymer ?
#
loop_
_entity_poly.entity_id
_entity_poly.type
_entity_poly.pdbx_seq_one_letter_code
_entity_poly.pdbx_strand_id
1 'polypeptide(L)'
;MHALIRKCAAAHVRANSNFIHISTSTAPSIKETGLYGFHHLKTPKGFQRFVDDAIERSQELVNYIAGMPSSPEIIRAMDEISDTVCSVIDSAELCRHTHPDREFVVEASKASLRVNEFLHHLNTNHSIYKAVNKAEKDNNSLTHEAHRAARFLRMDLEKGGIHLCSEKLDRANELAIDIIQLSREYNENIITDPGHVDIFPASKIPKKLHHLVSPIYRNLPGSSKGSWGLRDKTKEKGFRLATESSTLQGFLQCASDAGVRKVAYVQGNSVPHANLEVLDKLIATRHEFAQNLIREV
;
A
#
# COMPACT_ATOMS: atom_id res chain seq x y z
N MET A 1 -0.12 9.70 -2.94
CA MET A 1 1.23 9.69 -2.33
C MET A 1 2.24 9.40 -3.43
N HIS A 2 3.10 10.36 -3.71
CA HIS A 2 4.01 10.35 -4.87
C HIS A 2 5.18 9.39 -4.65
N ALA A 3 5.36 8.47 -5.60
CA ALA A 3 6.48 7.53 -5.64
C ALA A 3 7.74 8.19 -6.24
N LEU A 4 8.83 8.18 -5.49
CA LEU A 4 10.19 8.42 -5.99
C LEU A 4 10.82 7.08 -6.38
N ILE A 5 10.52 6.59 -7.59
CA ILE A 5 11.22 5.43 -8.17
C ILE A 5 12.36 5.96 -9.05
N ARG A 6 13.60 5.89 -8.57
CA ARG A 6 14.78 5.99 -9.44
C ARG A 6 15.06 4.61 -10.04
N LYS A 7 14.96 4.52 -11.37
CA LYS A 7 15.41 3.38 -12.18
C LYS A 7 16.94 3.31 -12.13
N CYS A 8 17.49 2.19 -11.66
CA CYS A 8 18.89 1.85 -11.91
C CYS A 8 19.02 1.02 -13.19
N ALA A 9 19.99 1.40 -14.03
CA ALA A 9 20.28 0.77 -15.31
C ALA A 9 20.83 -0.66 -15.13
N ALA A 10 20.32 -1.59 -15.94
CA ALA A 10 20.81 -2.96 -16.01
C ALA A 10 22.17 -2.99 -16.73
N ALA A 11 23.22 -3.41 -16.03
CA ALA A 11 24.48 -3.81 -16.64
C ALA A 11 24.50 -5.34 -16.77
N HIS A 12 24.51 -5.82 -18.01
CA HIS A 12 24.78 -7.21 -18.35
C HIS A 12 26.27 -7.50 -18.14
N VAL A 13 26.60 -8.47 -17.27
CA VAL A 13 27.95 -9.06 -17.23
C VAL A 13 27.82 -10.58 -17.29
N ARG A 14 28.44 -11.13 -18.33
CA ARG A 14 28.54 -12.55 -18.67
C ARG A 14 29.24 -13.35 -17.56
N ALA A 15 28.75 -14.55 -17.32
CA ALA A 15 29.39 -15.56 -16.49
C ALA A 15 30.73 -16.00 -17.09
N ASN A 16 31.77 -16.08 -16.25
CA ASN A 16 32.87 -17.01 -16.47
C ASN A 16 33.40 -17.49 -15.12
N SER A 17 33.22 -18.77 -14.86
CA SER A 17 33.69 -19.48 -13.69
C SER A 17 35.20 -19.63 -13.74
N ASN A 18 35.90 -19.17 -12.71
CA ASN A 18 37.21 -19.69 -12.29
C ASN A 18 37.42 -19.31 -10.82
N PHE A 19 37.27 -20.31 -9.95
CA PHE A 19 37.55 -20.19 -8.52
C PHE A 19 39.07 -20.10 -8.32
N ILE A 20 39.56 -18.91 -7.96
CA ILE A 20 40.87 -18.74 -7.35
C ILE A 20 40.63 -18.08 -5.99
N HIS A 21 40.83 -18.86 -4.93
CA HIS A 21 40.79 -18.38 -3.55
C HIS A 21 42.03 -17.52 -3.29
N ILE A 22 41.88 -16.20 -3.38
CA ILE A 22 42.85 -15.23 -2.83
C ILE A 22 42.20 -14.63 -1.59
N SER A 23 42.54 -15.19 -0.44
CA SER A 23 42.17 -14.66 0.87
C SER A 23 43.14 -13.55 1.25
N THR A 24 42.79 -12.30 0.99
CA THR A 24 43.25 -11.13 1.77
C THR A 24 42.39 -9.90 1.44
N SER A 25 41.30 -9.73 2.17
CA SER A 25 40.78 -8.41 2.51
C SER A 25 40.15 -8.55 3.88
N THR A 26 40.73 -7.92 4.88
CA THR A 26 40.08 -7.68 6.16
C THR A 26 38.86 -6.82 5.86
N ALA A 27 37.74 -7.47 5.55
CA ALA A 27 36.45 -6.83 5.53
C ALA A 27 36.28 -6.13 6.89
N PRO A 28 35.88 -4.85 6.92
CA PRO A 28 35.58 -4.19 8.18
C PRO A 28 34.60 -5.09 8.93
N SER A 29 34.90 -5.39 10.20
CA SER A 29 34.00 -6.11 11.11
C SER A 29 32.60 -5.54 10.91
N ILE A 30 31.73 -6.29 10.23
CA ILE A 30 30.33 -5.89 10.04
C ILE A 30 29.79 -5.85 11.46
N LYS A 31 29.68 -4.64 12.04
CA LYS A 31 28.99 -4.47 13.31
C LYS A 31 27.61 -5.09 13.10
N GLU A 32 27.25 -6.06 13.93
CA GLU A 32 25.92 -6.66 13.90
C GLU A 32 24.88 -5.56 14.04
N THR A 33 24.31 -5.18 12.90
CA THR A 33 23.16 -4.30 12.77
C THR A 33 21.93 -5.18 12.60
N GLY A 34 20.77 -4.69 13.02
CA GLY A 34 19.51 -5.38 12.75
C GLY A 34 19.11 -5.22 11.28
N LEU A 35 17.84 -5.53 10.97
CA LEU A 35 17.31 -5.36 9.62
C LEU A 35 17.58 -3.95 9.09
N TYR A 36 17.97 -3.88 7.82
CA TYR A 36 18.15 -2.64 7.06
C TYR A 36 19.20 -1.68 7.64
N GLY A 37 20.10 -2.18 8.50
CA GLY A 37 21.14 -1.38 9.13
C GLY A 37 20.70 -0.73 10.46
N PHE A 38 19.47 -0.95 10.92
CA PHE A 38 18.97 -0.37 12.17
C PHE A 38 19.23 -1.29 13.36
N HIS A 39 19.88 -0.76 14.40
CA HIS A 39 20.20 -1.54 15.61
C HIS A 39 18.98 -2.02 16.39
N HIS A 40 17.87 -1.27 16.36
CA HIS A 40 16.61 -1.67 16.97
C HIS A 40 16.09 -2.99 16.39
N LEU A 41 16.24 -3.18 15.08
CA LEU A 41 15.62 -4.26 14.32
C LEU A 41 16.42 -5.58 14.37
N LYS A 42 17.11 -5.84 15.47
CA LYS A 42 17.72 -7.15 15.77
C LYS A 42 16.68 -8.21 16.14
N THR A 43 15.51 -7.76 16.60
CA THR A 43 14.38 -8.62 16.98
C THR A 43 13.08 -8.01 16.46
N PRO A 44 12.00 -8.80 16.29
CA PRO A 44 10.69 -8.27 15.87
C PRO A 44 10.19 -7.14 16.76
N LYS A 45 10.26 -7.31 18.08
CA LYS A 45 9.83 -6.32 19.08
C LYS A 45 10.67 -5.04 19.07
N GLY A 46 11.83 -5.07 18.41
CA GLY A 46 12.66 -3.90 18.14
C GLY A 46 11.92 -2.77 17.44
N PHE A 47 10.92 -3.11 16.61
CA PHE A 47 10.04 -2.12 15.98
C PHE A 47 9.31 -1.23 16.99
N GLN A 48 8.93 -1.75 18.16
CA GLN A 48 8.24 -0.95 19.19
C GLN A 48 9.13 0.18 19.68
N ARG A 49 10.38 -0.14 20.06
CA ARG A 49 11.34 0.87 20.51
C ARG A 49 11.76 1.80 19.38
N PHE A 50 11.87 1.29 18.16
CA PHE A 50 12.21 2.12 16.99
C PHE A 50 11.16 3.21 16.75
N VAL A 51 9.88 2.87 16.92
CA VAL A 51 8.77 3.84 16.86
C VAL A 51 8.79 4.79 18.05
N ASP A 52 9.01 4.30 19.27
CA ASP A 52 9.07 5.13 20.48
C ASP A 52 10.14 6.22 20.34
N ASP A 53 11.36 5.84 19.95
CA ASP A 53 12.48 6.76 19.78
C ASP A 53 12.19 7.78 18.67
N ALA A 54 11.54 7.34 17.59
CA ALA A 54 11.18 8.23 16.49
C ALA A 54 10.14 9.29 16.91
N ILE A 55 9.14 8.89 17.70
CA ILE A 55 8.12 9.80 18.24
C ILE A 55 8.75 10.77 19.24
N GLU A 56 9.54 10.25 20.19
CA GLU A 56 10.23 11.06 21.21
C GLU A 56 11.11 12.13 20.55
N ARG A 57 11.96 11.72 19.61
CA ARG A 57 12.85 12.66 18.90
C ARG A 57 12.07 13.69 18.08
N SER A 58 11.03 13.26 17.38
CA SER A 58 10.20 14.17 16.59
C SER A 58 9.50 15.19 17.50
N GLN A 59 9.02 14.79 18.67
CA GLN A 59 8.35 15.69 19.61
C GLN A 59 9.31 16.74 20.20
N GLU A 60 10.56 16.35 20.49
CA GLU A 60 11.61 17.29 20.90
C GLU A 60 11.84 18.36 19.81
N LEU A 61 11.94 17.93 18.56
CA LEU A 61 12.15 18.83 17.42
C LEU A 61 10.93 19.74 17.19
N VAL A 62 9.71 19.23 17.33
CA VAL A 62 8.49 20.05 17.28
C VAL A 62 8.49 21.12 18.38
N ASN A 63 8.87 20.76 19.61
CA ASN A 63 8.97 21.70 20.72
C ASN A 63 10.05 22.77 20.46
N TYR A 64 11.18 22.37 19.87
CA TYR A 64 12.24 23.29 19.47
C TYR A 64 11.77 24.26 18.37
N ILE A 65 11.11 23.76 17.32
CA ILE A 65 10.54 24.55 16.22
C ILE A 65 9.48 25.52 16.74
N ALA A 66 8.67 25.12 17.74
CA ALA A 66 7.67 26.00 18.37
C ALA A 66 8.28 27.24 19.03
N GLY A 67 9.57 27.18 19.44
CA GLY A 67 10.34 28.33 19.89
C GLY A 67 10.74 29.32 18.78
N MET A 68 10.39 29.02 17.52
CA MET A 68 10.67 29.82 16.33
C MET A 68 12.16 30.18 16.16
N PRO A 69 13.07 29.18 16.05
CA PRO A 69 14.50 29.39 15.83
C PRO A 69 14.78 30.01 14.44
N SER A 70 16.05 30.11 14.04
CA SER A 70 16.39 30.67 12.72
C SER A 70 15.80 29.83 11.58
N SER A 71 15.54 30.45 10.42
CA SER A 71 14.96 29.74 9.27
C SER A 71 15.77 28.50 8.84
N PRO A 72 17.11 28.53 8.80
CA PRO A 72 17.90 27.32 8.52
C PRO A 72 17.74 26.22 9.57
N GLU A 73 17.60 26.57 10.86
CA GLU A 73 17.37 25.61 11.95
C GLU A 73 15.98 24.98 11.87
N ILE A 74 14.96 25.76 11.49
CA ILE A 74 13.60 25.23 11.25
C ILE A 74 13.63 24.17 10.15
N ILE A 75 14.25 24.47 9.00
CA ILE A 75 14.30 23.52 7.88
C ILE A 75 15.12 22.28 8.24
N ARG A 76 16.24 22.44 8.96
CA ARG A 76 17.02 21.29 9.45
C ARG A 76 16.22 20.41 10.41
N ALA A 77 15.47 21.00 11.33
CA ALA A 77 14.64 20.25 12.25
C ALA A 77 13.49 19.52 11.54
N MET A 78 12.89 20.13 10.50
CA MET A 78 11.89 19.45 9.65
C MET A 78 12.47 18.29 8.85
N ASP A 79 13.68 18.44 8.33
CA ASP A 79 14.42 17.38 7.65
C ASP A 79 14.69 16.21 8.60
N GLU A 80 15.16 16.49 9.81
CA GLU A 80 15.42 15.47 10.83
C GLU A 80 14.15 14.76 11.32
N ILE A 81 13.03 15.47 11.47
CA ILE A 81 11.71 14.85 11.73
C ILE A 81 11.36 13.87 10.60
N SER A 82 11.54 14.31 9.36
CA SER A 82 11.21 13.50 8.17
C SER A 82 12.07 12.25 8.11
N ASP A 83 13.39 12.38 8.30
CA ASP A 83 14.33 11.25 8.33
C ASP A 83 13.99 10.25 9.44
N THR A 84 13.67 10.76 10.62
CA THR A 84 13.32 9.95 11.80
C THR A 84 12.07 9.11 11.53
N VAL A 85 11.03 9.73 10.99
CA VAL A 85 9.75 9.05 10.71
C VAL A 85 9.84 8.13 9.50
N CYS A 86 10.45 8.57 8.40
CA CYS A 86 10.61 7.77 7.18
C CYS A 86 11.46 6.53 7.42
N SER A 87 12.49 6.61 8.27
CA SER A 87 13.31 5.45 8.64
C SER A 87 12.49 4.30 9.22
N VAL A 88 11.48 4.60 10.03
CA VAL A 88 10.57 3.59 10.59
C VAL A 88 9.57 3.10 9.54
N ILE A 89 8.96 4.02 8.78
CA ILE A 89 7.94 3.68 7.77
C ILE A 89 8.54 2.77 6.69
N ASP A 90 9.66 3.16 6.11
CA ASP A 90 10.29 2.41 5.01
C ASP A 90 10.72 1.02 5.48
N SER A 91 11.31 0.93 6.68
CA SER A 91 11.68 -0.34 7.30
C SER A 91 10.48 -1.23 7.56
N ALA A 92 9.39 -0.67 8.09
CA ALA A 92 8.19 -1.42 8.43
C ALA A 92 7.43 -1.88 7.17
N GLU A 93 7.34 -1.02 6.17
CA GLU A 93 6.69 -1.30 4.89
C GLU A 93 7.42 -2.41 4.13
N LEU A 94 8.75 -2.32 4.05
CA LEU A 94 9.55 -3.37 3.44
C LEU A 94 9.41 -4.70 4.21
N CYS A 95 9.50 -4.65 5.54
CA CYS A 95 9.44 -5.85 6.39
C CYS A 95 8.12 -6.61 6.23
N ARG A 96 6.98 -5.92 6.27
CA ARG A 96 5.65 -6.54 6.11
C ARG A 96 5.48 -7.31 4.81
N HIS A 97 6.09 -6.83 3.73
CA HIS A 97 5.90 -7.40 2.39
C HIS A 97 6.91 -8.49 2.04
N THR A 98 8.03 -8.56 2.76
CA THR A 98 9.17 -9.39 2.32
C THR A 98 9.68 -10.36 3.39
N HIS A 99 9.43 -10.11 4.67
CA HIS A 99 10.04 -10.90 5.73
C HIS A 99 9.35 -12.27 5.87
N PRO A 100 10.12 -13.39 5.94
CA PRO A 100 9.53 -14.74 6.01
C PRO A 100 8.92 -15.05 7.39
N ASP A 101 9.48 -14.47 8.45
CA ASP A 101 8.99 -14.63 9.82
C ASP A 101 7.76 -13.74 10.08
N ARG A 102 6.69 -14.37 10.57
CA ARG A 102 5.41 -13.72 10.85
C ARG A 102 5.47 -12.76 12.04
N GLU A 103 6.34 -12.99 13.03
CA GLU A 103 6.45 -12.08 14.17
C GLU A 103 6.98 -10.71 13.70
N PHE A 104 7.99 -10.72 12.82
CA PHE A 104 8.50 -9.51 12.17
C PHE A 104 7.40 -8.79 11.36
N VAL A 105 6.62 -9.52 10.55
CA VAL A 105 5.52 -8.95 9.76
C VAL A 105 4.46 -8.29 10.67
N VAL A 106 4.08 -8.94 11.77
CA VAL A 106 3.09 -8.43 12.73
C VAL A 106 3.61 -7.18 13.44
N GLU A 107 4.83 -7.21 13.98
CA GLU A 107 5.40 -6.07 14.69
C GLU A 107 5.67 -4.88 13.76
N ALA A 108 6.14 -5.14 12.53
CA ALA A 108 6.24 -4.11 11.51
C ALA A 108 4.87 -3.48 11.22
N SER A 109 3.80 -4.28 11.05
CA SER A 109 2.44 -3.78 10.85
C SER A 109 1.97 -2.84 11.94
N LYS A 110 2.19 -3.20 13.21
CA LYS A 110 1.88 -2.34 14.35
C LYS A 110 2.68 -1.03 14.30
N ALA A 111 3.98 -1.12 14.00
CA ALA A 111 4.84 0.05 13.92
C ALA A 111 4.37 1.06 12.86
N SER A 112 4.02 0.59 11.66
CA SER A 112 3.54 1.50 10.63
C SER A 112 2.20 2.11 10.94
N LEU A 113 1.28 1.38 11.56
CA LEU A 113 0.00 1.96 11.97
C LEU A 113 0.24 3.10 12.98
N ARG A 114 1.07 2.83 14.00
CA ARG A 114 1.38 3.81 15.04
C ARG A 114 2.12 5.04 14.51
N VAL A 115 3.08 4.87 13.59
CA VAL A 115 3.79 6.00 13.00
C VAL A 115 2.91 6.79 12.02
N ASN A 116 2.01 6.14 11.29
CA ASN A 116 1.04 6.84 10.43
C ASN A 116 0.06 7.69 11.25
N GLU A 117 -0.37 7.22 12.42
CA GLU A 117 -1.16 8.02 13.37
C GLU A 117 -0.37 9.26 13.85
N PHE A 118 0.90 9.06 14.21
CA PHE A 118 1.76 10.18 14.61
C PHE A 118 2.05 11.16 13.47
N LEU A 119 2.19 10.69 12.22
CA LEU A 119 2.33 11.56 11.05
C LEU A 119 1.13 12.48 10.87
N HIS A 120 -0.09 11.99 11.15
CA HIS A 120 -1.28 12.83 11.09
C HIS A 120 -1.20 13.98 12.11
N HIS A 121 -0.71 13.70 13.33
CA HIS A 121 -0.47 14.72 14.35
C HIS A 121 0.56 15.77 13.88
N LEU A 122 1.66 15.35 13.23
CA LEU A 122 2.65 16.28 12.68
C LEU A 122 2.05 17.15 11.57
N ASN A 123 1.31 16.55 10.63
CA ASN A 123 0.74 17.25 9.48
C ASN A 123 -0.40 18.22 9.84
N THR A 124 -0.97 18.12 11.04
CA THR A 124 -2.01 19.00 11.57
C THR A 124 -1.48 19.97 12.64
N ASN A 125 -0.17 20.00 12.89
CA ASN A 125 0.43 20.82 13.93
C ASN A 125 0.64 22.28 13.47
N HIS A 126 -0.15 23.22 14.01
CA HIS A 126 -0.06 24.63 13.66
C HIS A 126 1.27 25.31 14.03
N SER A 127 2.02 24.81 15.02
CA SER A 127 3.34 25.36 15.36
C SER A 127 4.35 25.07 14.25
N ILE A 128 4.31 23.85 13.70
CA ILE A 128 5.10 23.48 12.51
C ILE A 128 4.73 24.39 11.34
N TYR A 129 3.43 24.55 11.05
CA TYR A 129 2.97 25.39 9.94
C TYR A 129 3.46 26.84 10.05
N LYS A 130 3.33 27.45 11.24
CA LYS A 130 3.82 28.82 11.49
C LYS A 130 5.32 28.95 11.27
N ALA A 131 6.10 27.98 11.73
CA ALA A 131 7.54 27.98 11.57
C ALA A 131 7.97 27.79 10.11
N VAL A 132 7.36 26.85 9.38
CA VAL A 132 7.63 26.64 7.96
C VAL A 132 7.28 27.89 7.13
N ASN A 133 6.15 28.53 7.44
CA ASN A 133 5.74 29.78 6.79
C ASN A 133 6.71 30.94 7.08
N LYS A 134 7.24 31.02 8.31
CA LYS A 134 8.33 31.96 8.66
C LYS A 134 9.58 31.67 7.81
N ALA A 135 9.99 30.42 7.73
CA ALA A 135 11.19 30.02 7.01
C ALA A 135 11.08 30.30 5.50
N GLU A 136 9.95 30.00 4.86
CA GLU A 136 9.74 30.31 3.43
C GLU A 136 9.79 31.82 3.14
N LYS A 137 9.31 32.67 4.06
CA LYS A 137 9.34 34.13 3.87
C LYS A 137 10.74 34.74 4.02
N ASP A 138 11.69 33.98 4.58
CA ASP A 138 13.07 34.42 4.77
C ASP A 138 13.94 34.13 3.54
N ASN A 139 13.91 35.07 2.59
CA ASN A 139 14.67 34.97 1.34
C ASN A 139 16.19 35.14 1.50
N ASN A 140 16.67 35.62 2.65
CA ASN A 140 18.07 36.05 2.80
C ASN A 140 18.93 35.00 3.52
N SER A 141 18.32 34.19 4.41
CA SER A 141 19.07 33.27 5.26
C SER A 141 19.14 31.83 4.74
N LEU A 142 18.31 31.47 3.75
CA LEU A 142 18.20 30.11 3.22
C LEU A 142 18.99 29.90 1.93
N THR A 143 19.51 28.69 1.74
CA THR A 143 19.96 28.25 0.43
C THR A 143 18.76 28.10 -0.51
N HIS A 144 18.99 28.15 -1.82
CA HIS A 144 17.92 27.95 -2.81
C HIS A 144 17.17 26.61 -2.62
N GLU A 145 17.89 25.55 -2.25
CA GLU A 145 17.30 24.25 -1.93
C GLU A 145 16.45 24.31 -0.66
N ALA A 146 16.97 24.87 0.44
CA ALA A 146 16.24 24.96 1.70
C ALA A 146 14.98 25.83 1.58
N HIS A 147 15.05 26.92 0.81
CA HIS A 147 13.88 27.74 0.50
C HIS A 147 12.84 26.96 -0.31
N ARG A 148 13.28 26.16 -1.29
CA ARG A 148 12.37 25.29 -2.06
C ARG A 148 11.74 24.21 -1.18
N ALA A 149 12.51 23.62 -0.25
CA ALA A 149 12.01 22.66 0.73
C ALA A 149 10.94 23.30 1.64
N ALA A 150 11.20 24.51 2.17
CA ALA A 150 10.25 25.27 2.96
C ALA A 150 8.92 25.48 2.22
N ARG A 151 9.00 25.91 0.96
CA ARG A 151 7.83 26.10 0.10
C ARG A 151 7.04 24.81 -0.12
N PHE A 152 7.72 23.68 -0.39
CA PHE A 152 7.02 22.41 -0.56
C PHE A 152 6.37 21.92 0.73
N LEU A 153 7.07 22.04 1.87
CA LEU A 153 6.50 21.72 3.18
C LEU A 153 5.24 22.55 3.47
N ARG A 154 5.27 23.87 3.23
CA ARG A 154 4.07 24.71 3.38
C ARG A 154 2.94 24.23 2.48
N MET A 155 3.23 24.01 1.19
CA MET A 155 2.23 23.55 0.23
C MET A 155 1.61 22.20 0.61
N ASP A 156 2.39 21.27 1.14
CA ASP A 156 1.88 19.96 1.53
C ASP A 156 1.02 20.03 2.80
N LEU A 157 1.40 20.84 3.78
CA LEU A 157 0.56 21.13 4.94
C LEU A 157 -0.77 21.80 4.53
N GLU A 158 -0.72 22.72 3.56
CA GLU A 158 -1.92 23.41 3.06
C GLU A 158 -2.84 22.50 2.24
N LYS A 159 -2.30 21.53 1.49
CA LYS A 159 -3.12 20.47 0.88
C LYS A 159 -3.88 19.65 1.92
N GLY A 160 -3.37 19.56 3.15
CA GLY A 160 -4.06 18.97 4.29
C GLY A 160 -5.09 19.89 4.95
N GLY A 161 -5.24 21.13 4.48
CA GLY A 161 -6.22 22.08 5.02
C GLY A 161 -5.77 22.83 6.27
N ILE A 162 -4.50 22.75 6.70
CA ILE A 162 -4.03 23.36 7.97
C ILE A 162 -4.24 24.88 8.07
N HIS A 163 -4.38 25.54 6.92
CA HIS A 163 -4.55 27.00 6.81
C HIS A 163 -6.02 27.41 6.95
N LEU A 164 -6.94 26.45 6.90
CA LEU A 164 -8.38 26.67 7.02
C LEU A 164 -8.79 26.90 8.48
N CYS A 165 -10.00 27.39 8.70
CA CYS A 165 -10.59 27.45 10.03
C CYS A 165 -10.83 26.05 10.60
N SER A 166 -10.94 25.94 11.94
CA SER A 166 -11.12 24.65 12.63
C SER A 166 -12.25 23.82 12.03
N GLU A 167 -13.42 24.42 11.78
CA GLU A 167 -14.59 23.72 11.23
C GLU A 167 -14.29 23.08 9.86
N LYS A 168 -13.62 23.80 8.96
CA LYS A 168 -13.24 23.26 7.65
C LYS A 168 -12.16 22.19 7.78
N LEU A 169 -11.17 22.41 8.65
CA LEU A 169 -10.09 21.45 8.90
C LEU A 169 -10.64 20.14 9.49
N ASP A 170 -11.54 20.23 10.46
CA ASP A 170 -12.19 19.07 11.07
C ASP A 170 -12.97 18.28 10.01
N ARG A 171 -13.74 18.97 9.15
CA ARG A 171 -14.44 18.34 8.03
C ARG A 171 -13.48 17.70 7.01
N ALA A 172 -12.37 18.36 6.69
CA ALA A 172 -11.36 17.80 5.79
C ALA A 172 -10.73 16.52 6.37
N ASN A 173 -10.48 16.49 7.68
CA ASN A 173 -9.95 15.31 8.37
C ASN A 173 -10.95 14.15 8.36
N GLU A 174 -12.24 14.40 8.63
CA GLU A 174 -13.30 13.38 8.51
C GLU A 174 -13.35 12.79 7.10
N LEU A 175 -13.40 13.64 6.08
CA LEU A 175 -13.46 13.21 4.68
C LEU A 175 -12.20 12.41 4.28
N ALA A 176 -11.02 12.78 4.78
CA ALA A 176 -9.79 12.04 4.54
C ALA A 176 -9.83 10.63 5.14
N ILE A 177 -10.37 10.49 6.37
CA ILE A 177 -10.58 9.19 7.03
C ILE A 177 -11.56 8.34 6.23
N ASP A 178 -12.68 8.91 5.78
CA ASP A 178 -13.67 8.22 4.96
C ASP A 178 -13.06 7.72 3.64
N ILE A 179 -12.24 8.54 2.97
CA ILE A 179 -11.53 8.15 1.75
C ILE A 179 -10.61 6.95 2.00
N ILE A 180 -9.87 6.94 3.12
CA ILE A 180 -8.99 5.82 3.48
C ILE A 180 -9.82 4.56 3.73
N GLN A 181 -10.90 4.66 4.50
CA GLN A 181 -11.75 3.52 4.84
C GLN A 181 -12.43 2.93 3.61
N LEU A 182 -13.00 3.76 2.75
CA LEU A 182 -13.61 3.33 1.48
C LEU A 182 -12.57 2.71 0.53
N SER A 183 -11.34 3.25 0.50
CA SER A 183 -10.26 2.67 -0.30
C SER A 183 -9.85 1.29 0.21
N ARG A 184 -9.87 1.10 1.53
CA ARG A 184 -9.63 -0.21 2.15
C ARG A 184 -10.75 -1.20 1.82
N GLU A 185 -12.00 -0.80 2.02
CA GLU A 185 -13.18 -1.61 1.68
C GLU A 185 -13.16 -2.05 0.21
N TYR A 186 -12.83 -1.13 -0.71
CA TYR A 186 -12.69 -1.43 -2.13
C TYR A 186 -11.70 -2.58 -2.40
N ASN A 187 -10.55 -2.57 -1.72
CA ASN A 187 -9.52 -3.60 -1.86
C ASN A 187 -9.94 -4.92 -1.17
N GLU A 188 -10.55 -4.85 0.00
CA GLU A 188 -11.05 -6.03 0.72
C GLU A 188 -12.13 -6.77 -0.08
N ASN A 189 -13.03 -6.04 -0.75
CA ASN A 189 -14.03 -6.62 -1.63
C ASN A 189 -13.40 -7.39 -2.80
N ILE A 190 -12.32 -6.88 -3.41
CA ILE A 190 -11.61 -7.56 -4.52
C ILE A 190 -11.03 -8.91 -4.06
N ILE A 191 -10.51 -8.94 -2.83
CA ILE A 191 -9.90 -10.16 -2.26
C ILE A 191 -11.00 -11.15 -1.85
N THR A 192 -12.10 -10.66 -1.30
CA THR A 192 -13.14 -11.50 -0.68
C THR A 192 -14.13 -12.06 -1.69
N ASP A 193 -14.48 -11.28 -2.72
CA ASP A 193 -15.33 -11.72 -3.84
C ASP A 193 -14.60 -11.55 -5.18
N PRO A 194 -13.67 -12.46 -5.50
CA PRO A 194 -13.04 -12.48 -6.81
C PRO A 194 -14.00 -12.95 -7.92
N GLY A 195 -15.23 -13.37 -7.58
CA GLY A 195 -16.20 -14.00 -8.48
C GLY A 195 -15.79 -15.38 -9.02
N HIS A 196 -16.70 -15.99 -9.79
CA HIS A 196 -16.45 -17.27 -10.45
C HIS A 196 -17.33 -17.49 -11.68
N VAL A 197 -16.88 -18.39 -12.56
CA VAL A 197 -17.65 -18.88 -13.72
C VAL A 197 -17.74 -20.40 -13.69
N ASP A 198 -18.97 -20.91 -13.82
CA ASP A 198 -19.25 -22.33 -13.95
C ASP A 198 -19.36 -22.73 -15.42
N ILE A 199 -18.49 -23.64 -15.86
CA ILE A 199 -18.31 -24.02 -17.26
C ILE A 199 -18.76 -25.48 -17.44
N PHE A 200 -19.77 -25.67 -18.30
CA PHE A 200 -20.30 -26.97 -18.70
C PHE A 200 -20.40 -27.10 -20.23
N PRO A 201 -20.23 -28.32 -20.78
CA PRO A 201 -19.70 -29.51 -20.13
C PRO A 201 -18.19 -29.40 -19.84
N ALA A 202 -17.65 -30.29 -18.99
CA ALA A 202 -16.22 -30.35 -18.67
C ALA A 202 -15.29 -30.45 -19.90
N SER A 203 -15.77 -30.95 -21.04
CA SER A 203 -15.01 -31.03 -22.29
C SER A 203 -14.62 -29.67 -22.89
N LYS A 204 -15.27 -28.58 -22.47
CA LYS A 204 -14.92 -27.22 -22.91
C LYS A 204 -13.60 -26.71 -22.31
N ILE A 205 -13.08 -27.36 -21.27
CA ILE A 205 -11.80 -26.99 -20.66
C ILE A 205 -10.72 -28.00 -21.05
N PRO A 206 -9.63 -27.54 -21.71
CA PRO A 206 -8.46 -28.38 -21.98
C PRO A 206 -7.82 -28.91 -20.68
N LYS A 207 -7.32 -30.16 -20.71
CA LYS A 207 -6.64 -30.80 -19.56
C LYS A 207 -5.51 -29.96 -18.95
N LYS A 208 -4.78 -29.22 -19.79
CA LYS A 208 -3.70 -28.33 -19.36
C LYS A 208 -4.17 -27.20 -18.42
N LEU A 209 -5.46 -26.86 -18.42
CA LEU A 209 -6.03 -25.81 -17.56
C LEU A 209 -6.71 -26.34 -16.30
N HIS A 210 -6.71 -27.66 -16.08
CA HIS A 210 -7.36 -28.24 -14.90
C HIS A 210 -6.75 -27.79 -13.56
N HIS A 211 -5.51 -27.28 -13.57
CA HIS A 211 -4.87 -26.70 -12.38
C HIS A 211 -5.40 -25.32 -11.99
N LEU A 212 -6.16 -24.65 -12.88
CA LEU A 212 -6.76 -23.33 -12.68
C LEU A 212 -8.25 -23.40 -12.30
N VAL A 213 -8.83 -24.60 -12.26
CA VAL A 213 -10.28 -24.77 -12.08
C VAL A 213 -10.58 -25.88 -11.08
N SER A 214 -11.74 -25.78 -10.41
CA SER A 214 -12.23 -26.80 -9.49
C SER A 214 -13.39 -27.59 -10.12
N PRO A 215 -13.48 -28.91 -9.91
CA PRO A 215 -14.57 -29.71 -10.48
C PRO A 215 -15.90 -29.40 -9.79
N ILE A 216 -16.97 -29.29 -10.58
CA ILE A 216 -18.35 -29.11 -10.10
C ILE A 216 -19.31 -30.07 -10.81
N TYR A 217 -20.48 -30.31 -10.22
CA TYR A 217 -21.49 -31.22 -10.74
C TYR A 217 -22.86 -30.58 -10.67
N ARG A 218 -23.65 -30.70 -11.74
CA ARG A 218 -25.06 -30.26 -11.76
C ARG A 218 -25.99 -31.40 -12.17
N ASN A 219 -27.21 -31.39 -11.64
CA ASN A 219 -28.24 -32.35 -12.00
C ASN A 219 -28.88 -31.96 -13.34
N LEU A 220 -29.16 -32.93 -14.21
CA LEU A 220 -29.83 -32.68 -15.49
C LEU A 220 -31.35 -32.53 -15.29
N PRO A 221 -32.02 -31.49 -15.86
CA PRO A 221 -33.47 -31.36 -15.78
C PRO A 221 -34.15 -32.53 -16.50
N GLY A 222 -35.03 -33.27 -15.79
CA GLY A 222 -35.75 -34.44 -16.32
C GLY A 222 -35.56 -35.75 -15.55
N SER A 223 -34.74 -35.76 -14.50
CA SER A 223 -34.51 -36.96 -13.68
C SER A 223 -35.63 -37.16 -12.66
N SER A 224 -36.68 -37.91 -13.04
CA SER A 224 -37.65 -38.44 -12.08
C SER A 224 -36.97 -39.43 -11.13
N LYS A 225 -37.34 -39.39 -9.84
CA LYS A 225 -36.93 -40.36 -8.82
C LYS A 225 -37.54 -41.73 -9.17
N GLY A 226 -36.85 -42.50 -10.00
CA GLY A 226 -37.29 -43.82 -10.41
C GLY A 226 -36.13 -44.82 -10.36
N SER A 227 -36.23 -45.72 -9.38
CA SER A 227 -35.52 -46.99 -9.27
C SER A 227 -34.03 -46.99 -8.87
N TRP A 228 -33.79 -47.64 -7.74
CA TRP A 228 -32.48 -47.99 -7.21
C TRP A 228 -31.85 -49.07 -8.08
N GLY A 229 -30.79 -48.73 -8.81
CA GLY A 229 -29.95 -49.74 -9.48
C GLY A 229 -29.55 -49.45 -10.92
N LEU A 230 -29.04 -48.25 -11.24
CA LEU A 230 -28.15 -48.11 -12.39
C LEU A 230 -27.23 -46.88 -12.23
N ARG A 231 -25.93 -47.15 -12.25
CA ARG A 231 -24.77 -46.25 -12.12
C ARG A 231 -25.01 -44.81 -12.60
N ASP A 232 -25.18 -43.90 -11.63
CA ASP A 232 -24.96 -42.44 -11.62
C ASP A 232 -24.77 -41.70 -12.97
N LYS A 233 -25.72 -41.81 -13.90
CA LYS A 233 -25.80 -40.95 -15.11
C LYS A 233 -26.52 -39.62 -14.84
N THR A 234 -26.72 -39.26 -13.58
CA THR A 234 -27.62 -38.17 -13.16
C THR A 234 -26.95 -36.81 -13.04
N LYS A 235 -25.61 -36.77 -13.03
CA LYS A 235 -24.82 -35.56 -12.80
C LYS A 235 -23.91 -35.25 -13.97
N GLU A 236 -24.06 -34.07 -14.55
CA GLU A 236 -23.13 -33.52 -15.54
C GLU A 236 -21.93 -32.92 -14.80
N LYS A 237 -20.72 -33.32 -15.20
CA LYS A 237 -19.48 -32.73 -14.70
C LYS A 237 -19.17 -31.43 -15.44
N GLY A 238 -18.80 -30.40 -14.69
CA GLY A 238 -18.25 -29.13 -15.18
C GLY A 238 -17.04 -28.71 -14.36
N PHE A 239 -16.64 -27.47 -14.58
CA PHE A 239 -15.52 -26.84 -13.89
C PHE A 239 -15.87 -25.42 -13.47
N ARG A 240 -15.46 -25.03 -12.27
CA ARG A 240 -15.55 -23.66 -11.75
C ARG A 240 -14.19 -22.99 -11.86
N LEU A 241 -14.18 -21.84 -12.53
CA LEU A 241 -13.03 -20.94 -12.63
C LEU A 241 -13.23 -19.78 -11.66
N ALA A 242 -12.30 -19.59 -10.72
CA ALA A 242 -12.24 -18.34 -9.94
C ALA A 242 -11.75 -17.21 -10.85
N THR A 243 -12.34 -16.02 -10.73
CA THR A 243 -12.03 -14.89 -11.62
C THR A 243 -11.00 -13.90 -11.04
N GLU A 244 -10.19 -14.34 -10.07
CA GLU A 244 -9.01 -13.59 -9.60
C GLU A 244 -8.03 -13.31 -10.74
N SER A 245 -7.31 -12.19 -10.68
CA SER A 245 -6.52 -11.64 -11.79
C SER A 245 -5.49 -12.62 -12.38
N SER A 246 -4.70 -13.28 -11.52
CA SER A 246 -3.66 -14.25 -11.92
C SER A 246 -4.25 -15.46 -12.65
N THR A 247 -5.29 -16.07 -12.07
CA THR A 247 -5.96 -17.26 -12.62
C THR A 247 -6.71 -16.90 -13.91
N LEU A 248 -7.42 -15.78 -13.94
CA LEU A 248 -8.17 -15.33 -15.11
C LEU A 248 -7.25 -15.04 -16.30
N GLN A 249 -6.13 -14.34 -16.09
CA GLN A 249 -5.19 -14.02 -17.16
C GLN A 249 -4.60 -15.29 -17.80
N GLY A 250 -4.13 -16.23 -16.98
CA GLY A 250 -3.60 -17.50 -17.47
C GLY A 250 -4.66 -18.33 -18.21
N PHE A 251 -5.90 -18.32 -17.72
CA PHE A 251 -7.01 -19.00 -18.36
C PHE A 251 -7.36 -18.39 -19.74
N LEU A 252 -7.49 -17.06 -19.82
CA LEU A 252 -7.83 -16.35 -21.07
C LEU A 252 -6.79 -16.54 -22.17
N GLN A 253 -5.51 -16.65 -21.81
CA GLN A 253 -4.42 -16.91 -22.76
C GLN A 253 -4.43 -18.34 -23.32
N CYS A 254 -4.84 -19.32 -22.51
CA CYS A 254 -4.67 -20.73 -22.83
C CYS A 254 -5.95 -21.45 -23.27
N ALA A 255 -7.13 -20.89 -22.97
CA ALA A 255 -8.42 -21.50 -23.29
C ALA A 255 -8.72 -21.42 -24.79
N SER A 256 -9.05 -22.55 -25.40
CA SER A 256 -9.31 -22.64 -26.85
C SER A 256 -10.71 -22.16 -27.24
N ASP A 257 -11.71 -22.39 -26.39
CA ASP A 257 -13.11 -22.05 -26.65
C ASP A 257 -13.37 -20.53 -26.46
N ALA A 258 -13.82 -19.86 -27.52
CA ALA A 258 -14.06 -18.42 -27.53
C ALA A 258 -15.25 -17.99 -26.65
N GLY A 259 -16.30 -18.83 -26.56
CA GLY A 259 -17.45 -18.56 -25.71
C GLY A 259 -17.07 -18.61 -24.23
N VAL A 260 -16.26 -19.60 -23.86
CA VAL A 260 -15.74 -19.75 -22.49
C VAL A 260 -14.83 -18.57 -22.13
N ARG A 261 -13.93 -18.14 -23.02
CA ARG A 261 -13.12 -16.92 -22.80
C ARG A 261 -13.99 -15.68 -22.59
N LYS A 262 -15.03 -15.50 -23.41
CA LYS A 262 -15.93 -14.35 -23.31
C LYS A 262 -16.63 -14.29 -21.96
N VAL A 263 -17.21 -15.41 -21.49
CA VAL A 263 -17.91 -15.45 -20.21
C VAL A 263 -16.94 -15.22 -19.04
N ALA A 264 -15.76 -15.85 -19.07
CA ALA A 264 -14.72 -15.63 -18.06
C ALA A 264 -14.26 -14.16 -18.00
N TYR A 265 -14.02 -13.54 -19.16
CA TYR A 265 -13.61 -12.15 -19.24
C TYR A 265 -14.69 -11.20 -18.69
N VAL A 266 -15.93 -11.36 -19.13
CA VAL A 266 -17.04 -10.50 -18.66
C VAL A 266 -17.21 -10.64 -17.16
N GLN A 267 -17.28 -11.87 -16.64
CA GLN A 267 -17.47 -12.09 -15.22
C GLN A 267 -16.34 -11.48 -14.39
N GLY A 268 -15.08 -11.75 -14.74
CA GLY A 268 -13.93 -11.26 -13.98
C GLY A 268 -13.67 -9.76 -14.04
N ASN A 269 -14.33 -9.05 -14.97
CA ASN A 269 -14.31 -7.57 -15.02
C ASN A 269 -15.61 -6.93 -14.53
N SER A 270 -16.57 -7.73 -14.04
CA SER A 270 -17.86 -7.23 -13.52
C SER A 270 -18.01 -7.42 -12.00
N VAL A 271 -17.03 -8.03 -11.34
CA VAL A 271 -17.03 -8.34 -9.90
C VAL A 271 -15.84 -7.67 -9.21
N PRO A 272 -15.95 -7.33 -7.92
CA PRO A 272 -17.15 -7.43 -7.08
C PRO A 272 -18.15 -6.29 -7.34
N HIS A 273 -19.44 -6.60 -7.40
CA HIS A 273 -20.50 -5.60 -7.65
C HIS A 273 -20.62 -4.59 -6.50
N ALA A 274 -20.27 -5.01 -5.27
CA ALA A 274 -20.24 -4.14 -4.08
C ALA A 274 -19.37 -2.89 -4.30
N ASN A 275 -18.32 -2.98 -5.13
CA ASN A 275 -17.43 -1.86 -5.39
C ASN A 275 -18.07 -0.73 -6.21
N LEU A 276 -19.22 -0.95 -6.87
CA LEU A 276 -19.92 0.14 -7.55
C LEU A 276 -20.37 1.22 -6.55
N GLU A 277 -21.00 0.81 -5.45
CA GLU A 277 -21.44 1.73 -4.39
C GLU A 277 -20.25 2.39 -3.68
N VAL A 278 -19.19 1.63 -3.42
CA VAL A 278 -17.95 2.15 -2.82
C VAL A 278 -17.31 3.21 -3.71
N LEU A 279 -17.30 2.99 -5.04
CA LEU A 279 -16.77 3.96 -6.01
C LEU A 279 -17.61 5.24 -6.05
N ASP A 280 -18.94 5.14 -6.06
CA ASP A 280 -19.82 6.31 -6.03
C ASP A 280 -19.57 7.15 -4.77
N LYS A 281 -19.46 6.50 -3.61
CA LYS A 281 -19.08 7.16 -2.35
C LYS A 281 -17.70 7.79 -2.44
N LEU A 282 -16.69 7.07 -2.93
CA LEU A 282 -15.32 7.61 -3.09
C LEU A 282 -15.28 8.85 -3.98
N ILE A 283 -16.03 8.85 -5.09
CA ILE A 283 -16.12 10.00 -6.00
C ILE A 283 -16.75 11.19 -5.28
N ALA A 284 -17.88 10.97 -4.60
CA ALA A 284 -18.58 12.03 -3.86
C ALA A 284 -17.71 12.60 -2.73
N THR A 285 -17.12 11.75 -1.88
CA THR A 285 -16.27 12.17 -0.75
C THR A 285 -15.02 12.91 -1.23
N ARG A 286 -14.36 12.44 -2.31
CA ARG A 286 -13.21 13.16 -2.90
C ARG A 286 -13.60 14.50 -3.52
N HIS A 287 -14.78 14.58 -4.12
CA HIS A 287 -15.30 15.83 -4.65
C HIS A 287 -15.55 16.84 -3.52
N GLU A 288 -16.22 16.42 -2.45
CA GLU A 288 -16.45 17.26 -1.28
C GLU A 288 -15.14 17.70 -0.62
N PHE A 289 -14.18 16.78 -0.45
CA PHE A 289 -12.85 17.08 0.08
C PHE A 289 -12.16 18.18 -0.74
N ALA A 290 -12.18 18.06 -2.07
CA ALA A 290 -11.62 19.09 -2.95
C ALA A 290 -12.35 20.44 -2.83
N GLN A 291 -13.68 20.44 -2.75
CA GLN A 291 -14.45 21.68 -2.57
C GLN A 291 -14.18 22.37 -1.23
N ASN A 292 -13.99 21.58 -0.16
CA ASN A 292 -13.66 22.08 1.17
C ASN A 292 -12.30 22.83 1.16
N LEU A 293 -11.32 22.30 0.42
CA LEU A 293 -9.97 22.88 0.31
C LEU A 293 -9.86 24.10 -0.61
N ILE A 294 -10.72 24.25 -1.63
CA ILE A 294 -10.56 25.26 -2.70
C ILE A 294 -11.24 26.60 -2.39
N ARG A 295 -12.17 26.66 -1.44
CA ARG A 295 -12.98 27.87 -1.21
C ARG A 295 -12.34 28.86 -0.24
N GLU A 296 -11.26 29.53 -0.66
CA GLU A 296 -10.90 30.93 -0.33
C GLU A 296 -9.98 31.52 -1.42
N VAL A 297 -10.60 32.02 -2.51
CA VAL A 297 -10.06 33.10 -3.35
C VAL A 297 -11.18 34.10 -3.57
#